data_AF-A0A0V0QQ73-F1
#
_entry.id   AF-A0A0V0QQ73-F1
#
_cell.length_a   1.000
_cell.length_b   1.000
_cell.length_c   1.000
_cell.angle_alpha   90.00
_cell.angle_beta   90.00
_cell.angle_gamma   90.00
#
_symmetry.space_group_name_H-M   'P 1'
#
loop_
_entity.id
_entity.type
_entity.pdbx_description
1 polymer ?
#
loop_
_entity_poly.entity_id
_entity_poly.type
_entity_poly.pdbx_seq_one_letter_code
_entity_poly.pdbx_strand_id
1 'polypeptide(L)'
;MWLALAKLETYQKAREVLNRARNILPMEASFWIAAAKLEESVGKDQQLIDKVILKGIKVLQQNKAQLIQAALDFEIGLDKEGQDNELIEIINKSVELHPQDEELWIECIKSLWNKKEEVKKLIERAIEAMPQNENILLYASKKEREEGNIEKAREYLLQ
;
A
#
# COMPACT_ATOMS: atom_id res chain seq x y z
N MET A 1 -2.15 4.16 -17.93
CA MET A 1 -1.74 4.23 -19.35
C MET A 1 -1.22 2.88 -19.90
N TRP A 2 -0.29 2.20 -19.20
CA TRP A 2 0.31 0.92 -19.62
C TRP A 2 -0.68 -0.25 -19.87
N LEU A 3 -1.70 -0.39 -19.01
CA LEU A 3 -2.72 -1.45 -19.18
C LEU A 3 -3.61 -1.25 -20.41
N ALA A 4 -3.92 0.01 -20.75
CA ALA A 4 -4.70 0.34 -21.94
C ALA A 4 -3.90 0.11 -23.22
N LEU A 5 -2.60 0.45 -23.18
CA LEU A 5 -1.68 0.20 -24.29
C LEU A 5 -1.49 -1.30 -24.56
N ALA A 6 -1.30 -2.12 -23.50
CA ALA A 6 -1.16 -3.57 -23.65
C ALA A 6 -2.42 -4.26 -24.20
N LYS A 7 -3.61 -3.69 -23.96
CA LYS A 7 -4.89 -4.23 -24.49
C LYS A 7 -5.12 -3.94 -25.98
N LEU A 8 -4.43 -2.96 -26.55
CA LEU A 8 -4.58 -2.53 -27.94
C LEU A 8 -3.49 -3.07 -28.87
N GLU A 9 -2.45 -3.69 -28.31
CA GLU A 9 -1.26 -4.13 -29.03
C GLU A 9 -1.26 -5.65 -29.27
N THR A 10 -0.45 -6.12 -30.23
CA THR A 10 -0.26 -7.55 -30.48
C THR A 10 0.36 -8.25 -29.27
N TYR A 11 0.11 -9.55 -29.11
CA TYR A 11 0.59 -10.34 -27.96
C TYR A 11 2.07 -10.10 -27.61
N GLN A 12 2.97 -10.07 -28.61
CA GLN A 12 4.39 -9.85 -28.40
C GLN A 12 4.68 -8.48 -27.79
N LYS A 13 4.07 -7.42 -28.34
CA LYS A 13 4.23 -6.05 -27.85
C LYS A 13 3.54 -5.85 -26.49
N ALA A 14 2.35 -6.40 -26.31
CA ALA A 14 1.64 -6.38 -25.03
C ALA A 14 2.48 -7.01 -23.90
N ARG A 15 3.16 -8.12 -24.20
CA ARG A 15 4.08 -8.79 -23.27
C ARG A 15 5.30 -7.93 -22.94
N GLU A 16 5.90 -7.26 -23.92
CA GLU A 16 7.01 -6.33 -23.69
C GLU A 16 6.61 -5.12 -22.85
N VAL A 17 5.47 -4.51 -23.15
CA VAL A 17 4.89 -3.39 -22.42
C VAL A 17 4.63 -3.78 -20.96
N LEU A 18 4.08 -4.97 -20.71
CA LEU A 18 3.86 -5.48 -19.35
C LEU A 18 5.16 -5.88 -18.65
N ASN A 19 6.17 -6.38 -19.36
CA ASN A 19 7.51 -6.63 -18.79
C ASN A 19 8.16 -5.33 -18.34
N ARG A 20 8.10 -4.28 -19.17
CA ARG A 20 8.62 -2.95 -18.82
C ARG A 20 7.85 -2.36 -17.65
N ALA A 21 6.52 -2.43 -17.66
CA ALA A 21 5.69 -1.95 -16.56
C ALA A 21 6.03 -2.65 -15.23
N ARG A 22 6.24 -3.97 -15.24
CA ARG A 22 6.65 -4.75 -14.06
C ARG A 22 8.04 -4.41 -13.54
N ASN A 23 8.95 -3.96 -14.41
CA ASN A 23 10.28 -3.51 -13.99
C ASN A 23 10.27 -2.09 -13.44
N ILE A 24 9.40 -1.21 -13.95
CA ILE A 24 9.32 0.19 -13.53
C ILE A 24 8.50 0.32 -12.23
N LEU A 25 7.39 -0.41 -12.13
CA LEU A 25 6.48 -0.39 -10.98
C LEU A 25 6.19 -1.83 -10.52
N PRO A 26 7.15 -2.49 -9.86
CA PRO A 26 7.02 -3.89 -9.44
C PRO A 26 5.96 -4.10 -8.35
N MET A 27 5.55 -3.02 -7.67
CA MET A 27 4.59 -2.99 -6.57
C MET A 27 3.13 -3.02 -7.00
N GLU A 28 2.85 -2.79 -8.28
CA GLU A 28 1.49 -2.68 -8.78
C GLU A 28 0.97 -4.05 -9.23
N ALA A 29 0.10 -4.65 -8.40
CA ALA A 29 -0.45 -6.00 -8.61
C ALA A 29 -1.23 -6.12 -9.93
N SER A 30 -1.83 -5.02 -10.41
CA SER A 30 -2.59 -5.01 -11.65
C SER A 30 -1.75 -5.36 -12.88
N PHE A 31 -0.44 -5.09 -12.90
CA PHE A 31 0.47 -5.50 -13.99
C PHE A 31 0.79 -7.00 -13.98
N TRP A 32 0.90 -7.61 -12.79
CA TRP A 32 1.12 -9.06 -12.66
C TRP A 32 -0.14 -9.85 -13.05
N ILE A 33 -1.30 -9.36 -12.64
CA ILE A 33 -2.60 -9.94 -13.02
C ILE A 33 -2.85 -9.78 -14.52
N ALA A 34 -2.55 -8.61 -15.10
CA ALA A 34 -2.67 -8.39 -16.54
C ALA A 34 -1.71 -9.27 -17.36
N ALA A 35 -0.48 -9.50 -16.87
CA ALA A 35 0.46 -10.42 -17.50
C ALA A 35 -0.01 -11.88 -17.44
N ALA A 36 -0.58 -12.32 -16.31
CA ALA A 36 -1.17 -13.65 -16.18
C ALA A 36 -2.35 -13.85 -17.14
N LYS A 37 -3.29 -12.90 -17.19
CA LYS A 37 -4.44 -12.93 -18.12
C LYS A 37 -4.05 -12.89 -19.58
N LEU A 38 -2.96 -12.19 -19.93
CA LEU A 38 -2.45 -12.16 -21.29
C LEU A 38 -1.93 -13.55 -21.72
N GLU A 39 -1.18 -14.24 -20.86
CA GLU A 39 -0.68 -15.59 -21.16
C GLU A 39 -1.83 -16.62 -21.21
N GLU A 40 -2.87 -16.45 -20.38
CA GLU A 40 -4.11 -17.23 -20.42
C GLU A 40 -4.88 -17.05 -21.74
N SER A 41 -5.00 -15.81 -22.22
CA SER A 41 -5.70 -15.49 -23.48
C SER A 41 -5.07 -16.09 -24.73
N VAL A 42 -3.78 -16.45 -24.66
CA VAL A 42 -3.02 -17.09 -25.74
C VAL A 42 -3.00 -18.62 -25.59
N GLY A 43 -3.67 -19.17 -24.56
CA GLY A 43 -3.80 -20.60 -24.33
C GLY A 43 -2.50 -21.27 -23.88
N LYS A 44 -1.62 -20.52 -23.19
CA LYS A 44 -0.39 -21.10 -22.65
C LYS A 44 -0.66 -21.98 -21.44
N ASP A 45 0.26 -22.90 -21.19
CA ASP A 45 0.17 -23.85 -20.08
C ASP A 45 -0.14 -23.17 -18.74
N GLN A 46 -1.09 -23.75 -18.01
CA GLN A 46 -1.50 -23.28 -16.68
C GLN A 46 -0.30 -23.12 -15.73
N GLN A 47 0.69 -24.01 -15.83
CA GLN A 47 1.92 -23.96 -15.02
C GLN A 47 2.76 -22.70 -15.26
N LEU A 48 2.72 -22.13 -16.46
CA LEU A 48 3.42 -20.87 -16.78
C LEU A 48 2.70 -19.68 -16.15
N ILE A 49 1.36 -19.69 -16.16
CA ILE A 49 0.51 -18.67 -15.55
C ILE A 49 0.73 -18.67 -14.04
N ASP A 50 0.70 -19.85 -13.41
CA ASP A 50 0.96 -20.02 -11.98
C ASP A 50 2.35 -19.52 -11.60
N LYS A 51 3.37 -19.81 -12.41
CA LYS A 51 4.73 -19.28 -12.19
C LYS A 51 4.80 -17.76 -12.26
N VAL A 52 4.02 -17.12 -13.13
CA VAL A 52 3.97 -15.65 -13.24
C VAL A 52 3.26 -15.05 -12.03
N ILE A 53 2.16 -15.64 -11.58
CA ILE A 53 1.41 -15.21 -10.39
C ILE A 53 2.26 -15.39 -9.14
N LEU A 54 2.87 -16.56 -8.94
CA LEU A 54 3.76 -16.85 -7.80
C LEU A 54 4.98 -15.91 -7.76
N LYS A 55 5.56 -15.59 -8.92
CA LYS A 55 6.61 -14.57 -9.02
C LYS A 55 6.10 -13.19 -8.64
N GLY A 56 4.91 -12.80 -9.11
CA GLY A 56 4.27 -11.54 -8.74
C GLY A 56 4.06 -11.45 -7.23
N ILE A 57 3.46 -12.47 -6.61
CA ILE A 57 3.27 -12.54 -5.17
C ILE A 57 4.60 -12.44 -4.43
N LYS A 58 5.62 -13.20 -4.87
CA LYS A 58 6.94 -13.17 -4.24
C LYS A 58 7.61 -11.81 -4.37
N VAL A 59 7.52 -11.14 -5.52
CA VAL A 59 8.08 -9.79 -5.74
C VAL A 59 7.30 -8.75 -4.92
N LEU A 60 5.98 -8.85 -4.85
CA LEU A 60 5.15 -7.96 -4.03
C LEU A 60 5.45 -8.14 -2.53
N GLN A 61 5.57 -9.38 -2.06
CA GLN A 61 5.93 -9.70 -0.67
C GLN A 61 7.37 -9.33 -0.34
N GLN A 62 8.33 -9.61 -1.23
CA GLN A 62 9.73 -9.24 -1.04
C GLN A 62 9.93 -7.74 -1.10
N ASN A 63 9.20 -7.01 -1.93
CA ASN A 63 9.26 -5.55 -1.97
C ASN A 63 8.53 -4.90 -0.79
N LYS A 64 7.39 -5.44 -0.33
CA LYS A 64 6.76 -5.00 0.94
C LYS A 64 7.71 -5.24 2.10
N ALA A 65 8.36 -6.40 2.17
CA ALA A 65 9.37 -6.72 3.16
C ALA A 65 10.65 -5.88 3.01
N GLN A 66 11.13 -5.59 1.80
CA GLN A 66 12.30 -4.74 1.56
C GLN A 66 12.00 -3.26 1.83
N LEU A 67 10.78 -2.79 1.62
CA LEU A 67 10.34 -1.45 2.02
C LEU A 67 10.32 -1.34 3.55
N ILE A 68 9.79 -2.36 4.23
CA ILE A 68 9.77 -2.45 5.71
C ILE A 68 11.20 -2.59 6.26
N GLN A 69 12.05 -3.41 5.63
CA GLN A 69 13.44 -3.61 6.03
C GLN A 69 14.32 -2.39 5.71
N ALA A 70 14.13 -1.72 4.58
CA ALA A 70 14.82 -0.47 4.27
C ALA A 70 14.38 0.67 5.19
N ALA A 71 13.11 0.70 5.61
CA ALA A 71 12.62 1.62 6.64
C ALA A 71 13.25 1.35 8.02
N LEU A 72 13.47 0.07 8.38
CA LEU A 72 14.19 -0.33 9.60
C LEU A 72 15.69 -0.04 9.51
N ASP A 73 16.33 -0.35 8.38
CA ASP A 73 17.76 -0.08 8.16
C ASP A 73 18.07 1.44 8.09
N PHE A 74 17.07 2.27 7.75
CA PHE A 74 17.15 3.74 7.79
C PHE A 74 17.09 4.33 9.22
N GLU A 75 16.68 3.58 10.25
CA GLU A 75 16.71 4.04 11.65
C GLU A 75 18.15 4.36 12.13
N ILE A 76 19.19 3.90 11.42
CA ILE A 76 20.58 3.93 11.91
C ILE A 76 21.40 5.17 11.46
N GLY A 77 20.89 6.06 10.60
CA GLY A 77 21.65 7.31 10.36
C GLY A 77 21.05 8.32 9.40
N LEU A 78 20.58 9.46 9.94
CA LEU A 78 20.49 10.81 9.37
C LEU A 78 19.74 11.74 10.37
N ASP A 79 19.71 13.05 10.14
CA ASP A 79 19.14 14.05 11.06
C ASP A 79 17.59 14.01 11.11
N LYS A 80 17.04 14.08 12.34
CA LYS A 80 15.64 13.75 12.69
C LYS A 80 14.54 14.49 11.91
N GLU A 81 14.75 15.75 11.51
CA GLU A 81 13.69 16.57 10.91
C GLU A 81 13.51 16.34 9.39
N GLY A 82 14.57 15.95 8.68
CA GLY A 82 14.47 15.60 7.25
C GLY A 82 13.81 14.25 7.02
N GLN A 83 14.06 13.31 7.93
CA GLN A 83 13.54 11.94 7.91
C GLN A 83 12.03 11.86 8.10
N ASP A 84 11.46 12.75 8.92
CA ASP A 84 10.04 12.77 9.20
C ASP A 84 9.22 13.12 7.97
N ASN A 85 9.68 14.13 7.20
CA ASN A 85 8.97 14.62 6.03
C ASN A 85 8.94 13.58 4.89
N GLU A 86 10.05 12.88 4.65
CA GLU A 86 10.13 11.84 3.62
C GLU A 86 9.30 10.60 3.99
N LEU A 87 9.29 10.19 5.26
CA LEU A 87 8.44 9.10 5.74
C LEU A 87 6.95 9.43 5.57
N ILE A 88 6.55 10.65 5.91
CA ILE A 88 5.17 11.13 5.73
C ILE A 88 4.78 11.09 4.26
N GLU A 89 5.67 11.50 3.34
CA GLU A 89 5.42 11.45 1.90
C GLU A 89 5.21 10.02 1.40
N ILE A 90 6.05 9.07 1.82
CA ILE A 90 5.94 7.66 1.44
C ILE A 90 4.64 7.06 1.98
N ILE A 91 4.31 7.32 3.24
CA ILE A 91 3.06 6.85 3.87
C ILE A 91 1.86 7.40 3.11
N ASN A 92 1.82 8.71 2.84
CA ASN A 92 0.72 9.35 2.10
C ASN A 92 0.53 8.71 0.72
N LYS A 93 1.63 8.46 0.00
CA LYS A 93 1.57 7.81 -1.31
C LYS A 93 1.11 6.36 -1.21
N SER A 94 1.54 5.63 -0.18
CA SER A 94 1.16 4.24 0.04
C SER A 94 -0.34 4.09 0.30
N VAL A 95 -0.90 4.94 1.17
CA VAL A 95 -2.33 4.89 1.50
C VAL A 95 -3.23 5.40 0.37
N GLU A 96 -2.73 6.30 -0.48
CA GLU A 96 -3.42 6.72 -1.71
C GLU A 96 -3.51 5.63 -2.78
N LEU A 97 -2.48 4.79 -2.88
CA LEU A 97 -2.47 3.66 -3.81
C LEU A 97 -3.39 2.53 -3.34
N HIS A 98 -3.57 2.37 -2.03
CA HIS A 98 -4.32 1.27 -1.43
C HIS A 98 -5.31 1.75 -0.35
N PRO A 99 -6.33 2.55 -0.70
CA PRO A 99 -7.23 3.17 0.28
C PRO A 99 -8.13 2.19 1.03
N GLN A 100 -8.32 0.97 0.51
CA GLN A 100 -9.13 -0.08 1.13
C GLN A 100 -8.30 -1.13 1.90
N ASP A 101 -6.98 -0.95 2.01
CA ASP A 101 -6.09 -1.87 2.74
C ASP A 101 -5.98 -1.47 4.22
N GLU A 102 -6.83 -2.08 5.04
CA GLU A 102 -6.86 -1.84 6.50
C GLU A 102 -5.51 -2.09 7.17
N GLU A 103 -4.82 -3.18 6.82
CA GLU A 103 -3.58 -3.57 7.46
C GLU A 103 -2.49 -2.53 7.19
N LEU A 104 -2.46 -2.00 5.96
CA LEU A 104 -1.58 -0.90 5.59
C LEU A 104 -1.88 0.38 6.39
N TRP A 105 -3.14 0.79 6.50
CA TRP A 105 -3.52 1.97 7.29
C TRP A 105 -3.10 1.84 8.75
N ILE A 106 -3.33 0.68 9.37
CA ILE A 106 -2.94 0.40 10.75
C ILE A 106 -1.42 0.49 10.92
N GLU A 107 -0.65 -0.08 9.99
CA GLU A 107 0.80 -0.05 10.05
C GLU A 107 1.35 1.37 9.91
N CYS A 108 0.80 2.16 8.99
CA CYS A 108 1.13 3.57 8.83
C CYS A 108 0.79 4.40 10.09
N ILE A 109 -0.37 4.16 10.71
CA ILE A 109 -0.78 4.82 11.96
C ILE A 109 0.18 4.50 13.11
N LYS A 110 0.59 3.25 13.26
CA LYS A 110 1.58 2.84 14.27
C LYS A 110 2.92 3.52 14.04
N SER A 111 3.38 3.57 12.78
CA SER A 111 4.65 4.20 12.41
C SER A 111 4.67 5.69 12.73
N LEU A 112 3.54 6.40 12.55
CA LEU A 112 3.42 7.81 12.85
C LEU A 112 2.92 8.11 14.27
N TRP A 113 2.69 7.13 15.13
CA TRP A 113 2.01 7.31 16.43
C TRP A 113 2.60 8.43 17.31
N ASN A 114 3.94 8.55 17.29
CA ASN A 114 4.69 9.55 18.04
C ASN A 114 4.63 10.97 17.40
N LYS A 115 4.20 11.08 16.15
CA LYS A 115 4.01 12.35 15.41
C LYS A 115 2.58 12.82 15.59
N LYS A 116 2.35 13.62 16.64
CA LYS A 116 1.00 14.01 17.11
C LYS A 116 0.09 14.55 16.00
N GLU A 117 0.54 15.53 15.22
CA GLU A 117 -0.31 16.16 14.20
C GLU A 117 -0.51 15.26 12.97
N GLU A 118 0.54 14.55 12.55
CA GLU A 118 0.51 13.75 11.33
C GLU A 118 -0.31 12.46 11.50
N VAL A 119 -0.21 11.80 12.66
CA VAL A 119 -1.05 10.62 12.94
C VAL A 119 -2.53 10.96 12.97
N LYS A 120 -2.91 12.17 13.43
CA LYS A 120 -4.31 12.60 13.41
C LYS A 120 -4.82 12.77 11.99
N LYS A 121 -4.10 13.53 11.16
CA LYS A 121 -4.44 13.71 9.75
C LYS A 121 -4.56 12.35 9.06
N LEU A 122 -3.65 11.43 9.35
CA LEU A 122 -3.68 10.08 8.78
C LEU A 122 -4.91 9.29 9.25
N ILE A 123 -5.24 9.31 10.55
CA ILE A 123 -6.42 8.64 11.10
C ILE A 123 -7.71 9.23 10.51
N GLU A 124 -7.83 10.55 10.39
CA GLU A 124 -8.98 11.21 9.76
C GLU A 124 -9.17 10.74 8.31
N ARG A 125 -8.08 10.71 7.53
CA ARG A 125 -8.10 10.16 6.16
C ARG A 125 -8.46 8.68 6.12
N ALA A 126 -7.99 7.89 7.08
CA ALA A 126 -8.31 6.47 7.18
C ALA A 126 -9.81 6.25 7.46
N ILE A 127 -10.41 7.08 8.31
CA ILE A 127 -11.86 7.07 8.58
C ILE A 127 -12.64 7.52 7.33
N GLU A 128 -12.20 8.54 6.62
CA GLU A 128 -12.84 8.96 5.36
C GLU A 128 -12.80 7.84 4.30
N ALA A 129 -11.68 7.13 4.20
CA ALA A 129 -11.51 6.02 3.29
C ALA A 129 -12.32 4.78 3.71
N MET A 130 -12.40 4.51 5.02
CA MET A 130 -13.09 3.35 5.59
C MET A 130 -13.88 3.71 6.88
N PRO A 131 -15.08 4.32 6.74
CA PRO A 131 -15.80 4.91 7.87
C PRO A 131 -16.31 3.92 8.92
N GLN A 132 -16.51 2.65 8.55
CA GLN A 132 -17.07 1.61 9.42
C GLN A 132 -16.03 0.58 9.85
N ASN A 133 -14.73 0.86 9.65
CA ASN A 133 -13.69 -0.08 10.02
C ASN A 133 -13.40 -0.01 11.53
N GLU A 134 -13.80 -1.07 12.24
CA GLU A 134 -13.68 -1.18 13.70
C GLU A 134 -12.24 -0.95 14.20
N ASN A 135 -11.23 -1.43 13.47
CA ASN A 135 -9.84 -1.32 13.90
C ASN A 135 -9.32 0.11 13.74
N ILE A 136 -9.65 0.80 12.64
CA ILE A 136 -9.30 2.22 12.45
C ILE A 136 -9.97 3.09 13.50
N LEU A 137 -11.27 2.86 13.76
CA LEU A 137 -12.03 3.57 14.79
C LEU A 137 -11.46 3.31 16.20
N LEU A 138 -10.95 2.11 16.48
CA LEU A 138 -10.27 1.80 17.73
C LEU A 138 -8.98 2.61 17.89
N TYR A 139 -8.16 2.73 16.84
CA TYR A 139 -6.95 3.57 16.90
C TYR A 139 -7.29 5.05 17.04
N ALA A 140 -8.36 5.53 16.38
CA ALA A 140 -8.86 6.89 16.54
C ALA A 140 -9.30 7.17 17.98
N SER A 141 -10.13 6.28 18.55
CA SER A 141 -10.57 6.34 19.94
C SER A 141 -9.39 6.33 20.92
N LYS A 142 -8.42 5.45 20.69
CA LYS A 142 -7.20 5.38 21.52
C LYS A 142 -6.41 6.69 21.46
N LYS A 143 -6.29 7.31 20.27
CA LYS A 143 -5.56 8.56 20.11
C LYS A 143 -6.26 9.72 20.81
N GLU A 144 -7.56 9.89 20.62
CA GLU A 144 -8.36 10.92 21.30
C GLU A 144 -8.32 10.76 22.83
N ARG A 145 -8.29 9.51 23.32
CA ARG A 145 -8.16 9.23 24.75
C ARG A 145 -6.80 9.65 25.31
N GLU A 146 -5.70 9.46 24.57
CA GLU A 146 -4.36 9.94 24.98
C GLU A 146 -4.33 11.47 25.11
N GLU A 147 -5.19 12.18 24.38
CA GLU A 147 -5.29 13.63 24.43
C GLU A 147 -6.31 14.16 25.45
N GLY A 148 -7.04 13.26 26.11
CA GLY A 148 -8.05 13.60 27.11
C GLY A 148 -9.44 13.88 26.55
N ASN A 149 -9.67 13.68 25.25
CA ASN A 149 -10.96 13.88 24.60
C ASN A 149 -11.85 12.63 24.71
N ILE A 150 -12.32 12.34 25.93
CA ILE A 150 -13.07 11.11 26.24
C ILE A 150 -14.40 11.01 25.48
N GLU A 151 -15.09 12.12 25.27
CA GLU A 151 -16.37 12.14 24.55
C GLU A 151 -16.20 11.75 23.07
N LYS A 152 -15.24 12.36 22.36
CA LYS A 152 -14.90 11.99 20.97
C LYS A 152 -14.42 10.54 20.87
N ALA A 153 -13.63 10.08 21.82
CA ALA A 153 -13.17 8.70 21.86
C ALA A 153 -14.34 7.69 21.96
N ARG A 154 -15.43 8.06 22.65
CA ARG A 154 -16.64 7.24 22.73
C ARG A 154 -17.46 7.29 21.47
N GLU A 155 -17.57 8.46 20.82
CA GLU A 155 -18.28 8.61 19.55
C GLU A 155 -17.74 7.65 18.49
N TYR A 156 -16.41 7.51 18.37
CA TYR A 156 -15.79 6.56 17.42
C TYR A 156 -16.10 5.08 17.71
N LEU A 157 -16.39 4.71 18.96
CA LEU A 157 -16.72 3.33 19.34
C LEU A 157 -18.22 3.02 19.26
N LEU A 158 -19.05 4.04 19.02
CA LEU A 158 -20.52 3.94 18.95
C LEU A 158 -21.07 4.09 17.52
N GLN A 159 -20.21 4.40 16.54
CA GLN A 159 -20.49 4.39 15.10
C GLN A 159 -20.49 2.97 14.54
#